data_AF-A0A2R6BKC9-F1
#
_entry.id   AF-A0A2R6BKC9-F1
#
_cell.length_a   1.000
_cell.length_b   1.000
_cell.length_c   1.000
_cell.angle_alpha   90.00
_cell.angle_beta   90.00
_cell.angle_gamma   90.00
#
_symmetry.space_group_name_H-M   'P 1'
#
loop_
_entity.id
_entity.type
_entity.pdbx_description
1 polymer ?
#
loop_
_entity_poly.entity_id
_entity_poly.type
_entity_poly.pdbx_seq_one_letter_code
_entity_poly.pdbx_strand_id
1 'polypeptide(L)'
;MRLFDERYVSVSVNGTEIGYAIVDDFFSKYGNHDGEDYVGLVAEAHLVNLLESMGYRVELVYSHNVEIRRIVGRGVDYECVGEYGEVLEDMPTDLRLVISEFARRGVNIQLDSNTGVEVLFEKNTLCRWDSGRTFSWFLESKTYAPLIDDIFTRTHEPFLIALGLMILELIEVGFGAHVEEGRLVKYNKTKEGSFVRAEIENKEGFLAAVEQALTESKINLVQHWEYGVRISNEREIMKKLGEKLSAVRGLI
;
A
#
# COMPACT_ATOMS: atom_id res chain seq x y z
N MET A 1 -11.34 29.33 13.49
CA MET A 1 -10.56 28.13 13.15
C MET A 1 -10.77 27.90 11.66
N ARG A 2 -9.70 27.86 10.84
CA ARG A 2 -9.86 27.63 9.40
C ARG A 2 -10.01 26.13 9.17
N LEU A 3 -11.20 25.69 8.77
CA LEU A 3 -11.53 24.30 8.44
C LEU A 3 -10.65 23.70 7.33
N PHE A 4 -9.90 24.51 6.58
CA PHE A 4 -9.04 24.06 5.48
C PHE A 4 -7.77 23.32 5.95
N ASP A 5 -7.17 23.70 7.09
CA ASP A 5 -5.92 23.08 7.55
C ASP A 5 -6.15 21.74 8.26
N GLU A 6 -7.41 21.37 8.52
CA GLU A 6 -7.82 20.13 9.21
C GLU A 6 -8.26 19.01 8.23
N ARG A 7 -8.24 19.29 6.92
CA ARG A 7 -8.67 18.34 5.88
C ARG A 7 -7.54 17.61 5.18
N TYR A 8 -6.29 17.97 5.47
CA TYR A 8 -5.12 17.36 4.85
C TYR A 8 -4.25 16.67 5.90
N VAL A 9 -3.77 15.49 5.57
CA VAL A 9 -2.84 14.72 6.39
C VAL A 9 -1.53 14.63 5.63
N SER A 10 -0.47 15.27 6.11
CA SER A 10 0.86 15.05 5.52
C SER A 10 1.35 13.65 5.88
N VAL A 11 2.03 12.99 4.95
CA VAL A 11 2.63 11.67 5.15
C VAL A 11 4.13 11.80 4.96
N SER A 12 4.89 11.39 5.96
CA SER A 12 6.35 11.43 5.96
C SER A 12 6.94 10.08 6.35
N VAL A 13 8.04 9.71 5.70
CA VAL A 13 8.83 8.52 6.04
C VAL A 13 10.24 8.99 6.41
N ASN A 14 10.72 8.62 7.60
CA ASN A 14 12.02 9.03 8.15
C ASN A 14 12.27 10.55 8.05
N GLY A 15 11.22 11.34 8.27
CA GLY A 15 11.27 12.81 8.24
C GLY A 15 11.24 13.44 6.85
N THR A 16 11.11 12.65 5.78
CA THR A 16 10.89 13.15 4.41
C THR A 16 9.40 13.08 4.08
N GLU A 17 8.78 14.21 3.78
CA GLU A 17 7.39 14.27 3.32
C GLU A 17 7.29 13.67 1.90
N ILE A 18 6.41 12.68 1.73
CA ILE A 18 6.19 11.97 0.47
C ILE A 18 4.88 12.37 -0.23
N GLY A 19 3.99 13.05 0.49
CA GLY A 19 2.72 13.54 -0.05
C GLY A 19 1.73 13.91 1.05
N TYR A 20 0.49 14.13 0.64
CA TYR A 20 -0.63 14.44 1.52
C TYR A 20 -1.86 13.64 1.12
N ALA A 21 -2.70 13.33 2.08
CA ALA A 21 -4.00 12.72 1.88
C ALA A 21 -5.12 13.71 2.24
N ILE A 22 -6.28 13.57 1.60
CA ILE A 22 -7.47 14.35 1.95
C ILE A 22 -8.33 13.50 2.89
N VAL A 23 -8.65 14.03 4.08
CA VAL A 23 -9.38 13.28 5.12
C VAL A 23 -10.77 12.86 4.65
N ASP A 24 -11.44 13.67 3.83
CA ASP A 24 -12.75 13.37 3.28
C ASP A 24 -12.73 12.11 2.38
N ASP A 25 -11.59 11.78 1.77
CA ASP A 25 -11.44 10.61 0.91
C ASP A 25 -11.57 9.30 1.70
N PHE A 26 -11.18 9.29 2.98
CA PHE A 26 -11.23 8.09 3.84
C PHE A 26 -12.65 7.56 4.06
N PHE A 27 -13.67 8.37 3.78
CA PHE A 27 -15.08 8.05 3.98
C PHE A 27 -15.85 7.96 2.66
N SER A 28 -15.15 7.93 1.53
CA SER A 28 -15.74 7.97 0.19
C SER A 28 -15.36 6.73 -0.61
N LYS A 29 -16.36 6.11 -1.23
CA LYS A 29 -16.15 5.02 -2.20
C LYS A 29 -15.25 5.39 -3.39
N TYR A 30 -15.13 6.69 -3.69
CA TYR A 30 -14.27 7.25 -4.74
C TYR A 30 -13.05 7.99 -4.18
N GLY A 31 -12.82 7.89 -2.86
CA GLY A 31 -11.67 8.49 -2.21
C GLY A 31 -10.35 7.86 -2.67
N ASN A 32 -9.24 8.53 -2.36
CA ASN A 32 -7.90 8.08 -2.68
C ASN A 32 -7.76 7.74 -4.17
N HIS A 33 -8.40 8.52 -5.05
CA HIS A 33 -8.44 8.29 -6.50
C HIS A 33 -8.88 6.86 -6.86
N ASP A 34 -10.06 6.43 -6.39
CA ASP A 34 -10.57 5.07 -6.62
C ASP A 34 -9.62 3.96 -6.12
N GLY A 35 -8.85 4.24 -5.06
CA GLY A 35 -7.89 3.30 -4.47
C GLY A 35 -6.51 3.29 -5.14
N GLU A 36 -6.24 4.24 -6.03
CA GLU A 36 -4.94 4.36 -6.69
C GLU A 36 -3.92 5.19 -5.87
N ASP A 37 -4.38 6.08 -4.98
CA ASP A 37 -3.52 6.92 -4.15
C ASP A 37 -2.95 6.17 -2.95
N TYR A 38 -1.76 5.61 -3.12
CA TYR A 38 -1.05 4.90 -2.06
C TYR A 38 -0.68 5.79 -0.87
N VAL A 39 -0.50 7.10 -1.05
CA VAL A 39 -0.27 8.01 0.08
C VAL A 39 -1.56 8.17 0.90
N GLY A 40 -2.68 8.33 0.20
CA GLY A 40 -4.03 8.33 0.78
C GLY A 40 -4.33 7.08 1.58
N LEU A 41 -4.16 5.91 0.96
CA LEU A 41 -4.41 4.59 1.59
C LEU A 41 -3.52 4.35 2.82
N VAL A 42 -2.24 4.71 2.75
CA VAL A 42 -1.34 4.62 3.91
C VAL A 42 -1.82 5.52 5.04
N ALA A 43 -2.20 6.77 4.74
CA ALA A 43 -2.71 7.68 5.76
C ALA A 43 -4.00 7.16 6.40
N GLU A 44 -4.92 6.61 5.60
CA GLU A 44 -6.16 6.01 6.07
C GLU A 44 -5.90 4.81 6.99
N ALA A 45 -5.00 3.91 6.61
CA ALA A 45 -4.61 2.77 7.43
C ALA A 45 -4.01 3.21 8.79
N HIS A 46 -3.23 4.29 8.83
CA HIS A 46 -2.76 4.87 10.10
C HIS A 46 -3.88 5.48 10.93
N LEU A 47 -4.89 6.11 10.31
CA LEU A 47 -6.07 6.58 11.03
C LEU A 47 -6.84 5.43 11.66
N VAL A 48 -7.07 4.34 10.91
CA VAL A 48 -7.70 3.12 11.42
C VAL A 48 -6.91 2.59 12.62
N ASN A 49 -5.60 2.42 12.49
CA ASN A 49 -4.73 1.98 13.58
C ASN A 49 -4.83 2.88 14.82
N LEU A 50 -4.85 4.20 14.63
CA LEU A 50 -5.02 5.16 15.72
C LEU A 50 -6.38 4.97 16.41
N LEU A 51 -7.48 5.00 15.65
CA LEU A 51 -8.83 4.86 16.20
C LEU A 51 -8.97 3.56 16.99
N GLU A 52 -8.48 2.46 16.44
CA GLU A 52 -8.57 1.18 17.12
C GLU A 52 -7.65 1.10 18.36
N SER A 53 -6.48 1.74 18.35
CA SER A 53 -5.63 1.85 19.54
C SER A 53 -6.31 2.63 20.68
N MET A 54 -7.25 3.51 20.33
CA MET A 54 -8.07 4.27 21.27
C MET A 54 -9.29 3.48 21.76
N GLY A 55 -9.51 2.25 21.27
CA GLY A 55 -10.62 1.39 21.65
C GLY A 55 -11.89 1.57 20.81
N TYR A 56 -11.79 2.22 19.64
CA TYR A 56 -12.84 2.14 18.63
C TYR A 56 -12.72 0.82 17.84
N ARG A 57 -13.83 0.36 17.29
CA ARG A 57 -13.91 -0.62 16.22
C ARG A 57 -14.21 0.16 14.94
N VAL A 58 -13.41 -0.06 13.91
CA VAL A 58 -13.62 0.55 12.60
C VAL A 58 -14.10 -0.54 11.64
N GLU A 59 -15.23 -0.29 10.98
CA GLU A 59 -15.76 -1.18 9.94
C GLU A 59 -15.39 -0.58 8.58
N LEU A 60 -14.64 -1.37 7.79
CA LEU A 60 -14.20 -1.01 6.45
C LEU A 60 -15.09 -1.69 5.41
N VAL A 61 -15.33 -1.00 4.29
CA VAL A 61 -15.93 -1.58 3.09
C VAL A 61 -14.88 -1.65 2.00
N TYR A 62 -14.74 -2.83 1.41
CA TYR A 62 -13.80 -3.14 0.35
C TYR A 62 -14.55 -3.27 -0.97
N SER A 63 -14.20 -2.43 -1.95
CA SER A 63 -14.80 -2.45 -3.29
C SER A 63 -13.74 -2.25 -4.37
N HIS A 64 -13.81 -1.17 -5.16
CA HIS A 64 -12.68 -0.72 -5.99
C HIS A 64 -11.70 0.15 -5.18
N ASN A 65 -12.17 0.77 -4.09
CA ASN A 65 -11.36 1.41 -3.04
C ASN A 65 -11.71 0.81 -1.66
N VAL A 66 -10.96 1.20 -0.62
CA VAL A 66 -11.29 1.01 0.80
C VAL A 66 -11.93 2.27 1.36
N GLU A 67 -13.04 2.14 2.10
CA GLU A 67 -13.64 3.26 2.83
C GLU A 67 -13.94 2.88 4.29
N ILE A 68 -13.74 3.83 5.21
CA ILE A 68 -14.22 3.74 6.57
C ILE A 68 -15.74 3.96 6.57
N ARG A 69 -16.48 2.88 6.84
CA ARG A 69 -17.95 2.88 6.78
C ARG A 69 -18.61 3.15 8.13
N ARG A 70 -17.99 2.72 9.23
CA ARG A 70 -18.55 2.90 10.57
C ARG A 70 -17.46 2.95 11.63
N ILE A 71 -17.64 3.80 12.63
CA ILE A 71 -16.77 3.89 13.81
C ILE A 71 -17.62 3.69 15.07
N VAL A 72 -17.31 2.65 15.83
CA VAL A 72 -18.09 2.24 17.01
C VAL A 72 -17.19 2.09 18.22
N GLY A 73 -17.58 2.63 19.37
CA GLY A 73 -16.84 2.49 20.63
C GLY A 73 -16.85 3.77 21.44
N ARG A 74 -16.45 3.68 22.71
CA ARG A 74 -16.38 4.83 23.62
C ARG A 74 -17.68 5.66 23.71
N GLY A 75 -18.84 5.02 23.56
CA GLY A 75 -20.14 5.69 23.57
C GLY A 75 -20.53 6.37 22.25
N VAL A 76 -19.74 6.17 21.19
CA VAL A 76 -20.04 6.59 19.82
C VAL A 76 -20.44 5.38 18.98
N ASP A 77 -21.45 5.57 18.14
CA ASP A 77 -21.80 4.68 17.04
C ASP A 77 -22.14 5.58 15.85
N TYR A 78 -21.18 5.74 14.94
CA TYR A 78 -21.27 6.68 13.83
C TYR A 78 -21.14 5.95 12.50
N GLU A 79 -22.15 6.09 11.65
CA GLU A 79 -22.13 5.62 10.27
C GLU A 79 -21.54 6.73 9.38
N CYS A 80 -20.44 6.44 8.72
CA CYS A 80 -19.71 7.39 7.88
C CYS A 80 -20.31 7.43 6.48
N VAL A 81 -21.55 7.91 6.37
CA VAL A 81 -22.30 7.99 5.10
C VAL A 81 -22.81 9.39 4.91
N GLY A 82 -22.43 10.00 3.79
CA GLY A 82 -22.85 11.34 3.41
C GLY A 82 -22.26 11.70 2.06
N GLU A 83 -22.59 12.89 1.56
CA GLU A 83 -21.86 13.46 0.44
C GLU A 83 -20.43 13.83 0.86
N TYR A 84 -19.56 14.04 -0.13
CA TYR A 84 -18.17 14.42 0.12
C TYR A 84 -18.07 15.69 0.97
N GLY A 85 -17.39 15.62 2.10
CA GLY A 85 -17.29 16.71 3.08
C GLY A 85 -18.36 16.70 4.18
N GLU A 86 -19.52 16.08 3.97
CA GLU A 86 -20.61 16.05 4.95
C GLU A 86 -20.32 15.09 6.11
N VAL A 87 -19.60 13.99 5.84
CA VAL A 87 -19.25 12.99 6.86
C VAL A 87 -18.48 13.60 8.04
N LEU A 88 -17.58 14.55 7.79
CA LEU A 88 -16.85 15.24 8.86
C LEU A 88 -17.70 16.30 9.57
N GLU A 89 -18.67 16.91 8.89
CA GLU A 89 -19.53 17.95 9.45
C GLU A 89 -20.50 17.38 10.50
N ASP A 90 -21.08 16.23 10.19
CA ASP A 90 -22.05 15.52 11.04
C ASP A 90 -21.40 14.62 12.09
N MET A 91 -20.08 14.47 12.04
CA MET A 91 -19.33 13.62 12.96
C MET A 91 -19.43 14.11 14.42
N PRO A 92 -19.67 13.20 15.39
CA PRO A 92 -19.65 13.54 16.81
C PRO A 92 -18.38 14.31 17.18
N THR A 93 -18.54 15.39 17.96
CA THR A 93 -17.46 16.36 18.21
C THR A 93 -16.18 15.71 18.74
N ASP A 94 -16.30 14.74 19.66
CA ASP A 94 -15.14 14.04 20.21
C ASP A 94 -14.38 13.24 19.15
N LEU A 95 -15.09 12.57 18.25
CA LEU A 95 -14.48 11.81 17.16
C LEU A 95 -13.85 12.76 16.12
N ARG A 96 -14.56 13.84 15.77
CA ARG A 96 -14.02 14.87 14.88
C ARG A 96 -12.74 15.49 15.41
N LEU A 97 -12.66 15.76 16.72
CA LEU A 97 -11.44 16.28 17.36
C LEU A 97 -10.27 15.30 17.25
N VAL A 98 -10.52 13.99 17.35
CA VAL A 98 -9.48 12.97 17.15
C VAL A 98 -8.95 13.01 15.71
N ILE A 99 -9.84 13.11 14.73
CA ILE A 99 -9.47 13.16 13.31
C ILE A 99 -8.76 14.48 12.96
N SER A 100 -9.26 15.63 13.42
CA SER A 100 -8.58 16.92 13.24
C SER A 100 -7.18 16.91 13.87
N GLU A 101 -7.02 16.31 15.05
CA GLU A 101 -5.71 16.18 15.70
C GLU A 101 -4.78 15.22 14.94
N PHE A 102 -5.31 14.13 14.39
CA PHE A 102 -4.57 13.22 13.51
C PHE A 102 -4.07 13.97 12.26
N ALA A 103 -4.96 14.69 11.57
CA ALA A 103 -4.61 15.48 10.39
C ALA A 103 -3.53 16.53 10.70
N ARG A 104 -3.71 17.28 11.79
CA ARG A 104 -2.76 18.30 12.25
C ARG A 104 -1.36 17.74 12.56
N ARG A 105 -1.30 16.51 13.10
CA ARG A 105 -0.03 15.85 13.44
C ARG A 105 0.65 15.24 12.22
N GLY A 106 -0.13 14.88 11.20
CA GLY A 106 0.33 14.09 10.07
C GLY A 106 0.73 12.67 10.48
N VAL A 107 1.02 11.87 9.45
CA VAL A 107 1.55 10.52 9.58
C VAL A 107 3.06 10.59 9.46
N ASN A 108 3.75 10.22 10.55
CA ASN A 108 5.20 10.22 10.62
C ASN A 108 5.71 8.79 10.81
N ILE A 109 6.04 8.13 9.71
CA ILE A 109 6.52 6.76 9.67
C ILE A 109 8.02 6.74 9.95
N GLN A 110 8.46 5.93 10.90
CA GLN A 110 9.86 5.72 11.22
C GLN A 110 10.22 4.27 10.90
N LEU A 111 11.19 4.08 10.01
CA LEU A 111 11.65 2.78 9.54
C LEU A 111 13.11 2.59 9.94
N ASP A 112 13.37 1.66 10.84
CA ASP A 112 14.69 1.43 11.45
C ASP A 112 15.63 0.54 10.61
N SER A 113 15.21 0.07 9.44
CA SER A 113 16.01 -0.88 8.67
C SER A 113 17.19 -0.19 7.98
N ASN A 114 18.40 -0.59 8.36
CA ASN A 114 19.65 -0.22 7.69
C ASN A 114 20.07 -1.24 6.61
N THR A 115 19.22 -2.24 6.34
CA THR A 115 19.48 -3.37 5.45
C THR A 115 18.38 -3.52 4.40
N GLY A 116 18.71 -4.15 3.27
CA GLY A 116 17.78 -4.41 2.17
C GLY A 116 17.85 -3.38 1.04
N VAL A 117 16.79 -3.37 0.22
CA VAL A 117 16.63 -2.54 -0.97
C VAL A 117 16.60 -1.06 -0.60
N GLU A 118 17.44 -0.25 -1.27
CA GLU A 118 17.41 1.20 -1.08
C GLU A 118 16.19 1.82 -1.79
N VAL A 119 15.36 2.51 -1.02
CA VAL A 119 14.20 3.26 -1.52
C VAL A 119 14.54 4.74 -1.45
N LEU A 120 14.47 5.40 -2.60
CA LEU A 120 14.71 6.83 -2.75
C LEU A 120 13.37 7.55 -2.98
N PHE A 121 13.23 8.76 -2.47
CA PHE A 121 12.17 9.69 -2.86
C PHE A 121 12.83 10.95 -3.42
N GLU A 122 12.52 11.28 -4.67
CA GLU A 122 13.12 12.43 -5.38
C GLU A 122 14.66 12.49 -5.27
N LYS A 123 15.30 11.32 -5.39
CA LYS A 123 16.76 11.08 -5.29
C LYS A 123 17.36 11.10 -3.88
N ASN A 124 16.58 11.39 -2.84
CA ASN A 124 17.02 11.31 -1.46
C ASN A 124 16.69 9.95 -0.88
N THR A 125 17.58 9.37 -0.06
CA THR A 125 17.30 8.09 0.59
C THR A 125 16.16 8.25 1.59
N LEU A 126 15.08 7.50 1.36
CA LEU A 126 13.89 7.49 2.20
C LEU A 126 14.02 6.42 3.30
N CYS A 127 14.34 5.19 2.90
CA CYS A 127 14.57 4.08 3.81
C CYS A 127 15.36 2.96 3.11
N ARG A 128 15.71 1.90 3.86
CA ARG A 128 16.03 0.60 3.28
C ARG A 128 14.96 -0.40 3.66
N TRP A 129 14.50 -1.15 2.68
CA TRP A 129 13.37 -2.06 2.80
C TRP A 129 13.83 -3.51 2.69
N ASP A 130 13.57 -4.30 3.73
CA ASP A 130 13.66 -5.76 3.67
C ASP A 130 12.48 -6.29 2.86
N SER A 131 12.65 -6.34 1.54
CA SER A 131 11.58 -6.73 0.63
C SER A 131 11.26 -8.22 0.77
N GLY A 132 12.27 -9.04 1.05
CA GLY A 132 12.14 -10.46 1.38
C GLY A 132 11.13 -10.73 2.49
N ARG A 133 11.15 -9.97 3.59
CA ARG A 133 10.14 -10.10 4.66
C ARG A 133 8.71 -9.81 4.17
N THR A 134 8.54 -8.78 3.36
CA THR A 134 7.22 -8.35 2.88
C THR A 134 6.65 -9.34 1.86
N PHE A 135 7.47 -9.77 0.88
CA PHE A 135 7.03 -10.76 -0.09
C PHE A 135 6.83 -12.16 0.51
N SER A 136 7.64 -12.54 1.51
CA SER A 136 7.41 -13.79 2.24
C SER A 136 6.05 -13.77 2.93
N TRP A 137 5.68 -12.64 3.54
CA TRP A 137 4.36 -12.47 4.14
C TRP A 137 3.23 -12.58 3.10
N PHE A 138 3.35 -11.95 1.94
CA PHE A 138 2.37 -12.13 0.86
C PHE A 138 2.21 -13.60 0.43
N LEU A 139 3.32 -14.35 0.36
CA LEU A 139 3.31 -15.78 0.03
C LEU A 139 2.79 -16.68 1.15
N GLU A 140 2.75 -16.20 2.39
CA GLU A 140 2.16 -16.91 3.53
C GLU A 140 0.67 -16.59 3.72
N SER A 141 0.22 -15.45 3.17
CA SER A 141 -1.19 -15.06 3.20
C SER A 141 -2.05 -16.05 2.42
N LYS A 142 -3.11 -16.55 3.04
CA LYS A 142 -4.10 -17.46 2.42
C LYS A 142 -5.19 -16.72 1.67
N THR A 143 -5.06 -15.41 1.45
CA THR A 143 -5.96 -14.65 0.58
C THR A 143 -5.80 -15.09 -0.87
N TYR A 144 -6.85 -14.90 -1.67
CA TYR A 144 -6.86 -15.27 -3.09
C TYR A 144 -5.75 -14.54 -3.87
N ALA A 145 -5.42 -13.30 -3.50
CA ALA A 145 -4.26 -12.55 -3.95
C ALA A 145 -3.93 -11.46 -2.91
N PRO A 146 -2.70 -10.91 -2.90
CA PRO A 146 -2.42 -9.65 -2.22
C PRO A 146 -3.26 -8.52 -2.81
N LEU A 147 -3.91 -7.72 -1.97
CA LEU A 147 -4.85 -6.66 -2.38
C LEU A 147 -4.59 -5.38 -1.59
N ILE A 148 -5.21 -4.28 -2.00
CA ILE A 148 -5.16 -2.99 -1.29
C ILE A 148 -5.57 -3.16 0.20
N ASP A 149 -6.52 -4.05 0.49
CA ASP A 149 -6.97 -4.40 1.84
C ASP A 149 -5.81 -4.82 2.77
N ASP A 150 -4.72 -5.38 2.22
CA ASP A 150 -3.55 -5.80 2.98
C ASP A 150 -2.81 -4.63 3.65
N ILE A 151 -2.93 -3.41 3.10
CA ILE A 151 -2.38 -2.16 3.68
C ILE A 151 -2.99 -1.89 5.06
N PHE A 152 -4.23 -2.33 5.29
CA PHE A 152 -4.97 -2.13 6.54
C PHE A 152 -4.70 -3.23 7.57
N THR A 153 -3.82 -4.19 7.26
CA THR A 153 -3.44 -5.24 8.21
C THR A 153 -2.39 -4.73 9.19
N ARG A 154 -2.55 -5.01 10.49
CA ARG A 154 -1.62 -4.57 11.54
C ARG A 154 -0.30 -5.35 11.60
N THR A 155 -0.09 -6.30 10.70
CA THR A 155 1.05 -7.22 10.74
C THR A 155 2.34 -6.54 10.27
N HIS A 156 2.20 -5.55 9.39
CA HIS A 156 3.30 -4.81 8.78
C HIS A 156 2.96 -3.32 8.75
N GLU A 157 4.00 -2.51 8.58
CA GLU A 157 3.84 -1.07 8.39
C GLU A 157 3.14 -0.80 7.05
N PRO A 158 1.99 -0.09 7.02
CA PRO A 158 1.20 0.14 5.80
C PRO A 158 2.00 0.60 4.59
N PHE A 159 2.98 1.49 4.79
CA PHE A 159 3.84 1.97 3.71
C PHE A 159 4.68 0.86 3.05
N LEU A 160 5.16 -0.12 3.83
CA LEU A 160 5.93 -1.24 3.27
C LEU A 160 5.05 -2.20 2.47
N ILE A 161 3.79 -2.36 2.88
CA ILE A 161 2.81 -3.15 2.11
C ILE A 161 2.47 -2.46 0.79
N ALA A 162 2.19 -1.16 0.80
CA ALA A 162 1.97 -0.37 -0.41
C ALA A 162 3.14 -0.50 -1.39
N LEU A 163 4.37 -0.38 -0.90
CA LEU A 163 5.58 -0.57 -1.72
C LEU A 163 5.67 -1.99 -2.29
N GLY A 164 5.31 -3.00 -1.47
CA GLY A 164 5.20 -4.39 -1.89
C GLY A 164 4.21 -4.60 -3.05
N LEU A 165 3.02 -4.01 -2.94
CA LEU A 165 1.97 -4.10 -3.96
C LEU A 165 2.41 -3.45 -5.29
N MET A 166 3.02 -2.26 -5.25
CA MET A 166 3.57 -1.61 -6.45
C MET A 166 4.58 -2.51 -7.19
N ILE A 167 5.44 -3.22 -6.46
CA ILE A 167 6.40 -4.14 -7.08
C ILE A 167 5.74 -5.42 -7.60
N LEU A 168 4.76 -5.97 -6.88
CA LEU A 168 3.98 -7.11 -7.37
C LEU A 168 3.27 -6.77 -8.68
N GLU A 169 2.70 -5.58 -8.79
CA GLU A 169 2.08 -5.09 -10.02
C GLU A 169 3.08 -5.07 -11.20
N LEU A 170 4.30 -4.55 -10.99
CA LEU A 170 5.34 -4.60 -12.02
C LEU A 170 5.73 -6.03 -12.40
N ILE A 171 5.74 -6.95 -11.46
CA ILE A 171 6.05 -8.36 -11.70
C ILE A 171 4.92 -9.03 -12.50
N GLU A 172 3.67 -8.76 -12.13
CA GLU A 172 2.48 -9.24 -12.81
C GLU A 172 2.43 -8.74 -14.26
N VAL A 173 2.54 -7.43 -14.46
CA VAL A 173 2.51 -6.81 -15.80
C VAL A 173 3.70 -7.27 -16.66
N GLY A 174 4.89 -7.36 -16.06
CA GLY A 174 6.12 -7.70 -16.77
C GLY A 174 6.26 -9.19 -17.11
N PHE A 175 5.80 -10.08 -16.23
CA PHE A 175 6.15 -11.51 -16.29
C PHE A 175 4.93 -12.44 -16.17
N GLY A 176 3.72 -11.92 -15.96
CA GLY A 176 2.50 -12.71 -15.76
C GLY A 176 2.58 -13.62 -14.55
N ALA A 177 3.37 -13.23 -13.54
CA ALA A 177 3.58 -13.95 -12.29
C ALA A 177 2.81 -13.25 -11.16
N HIS A 178 2.05 -14.03 -10.40
CA HIS A 178 1.11 -13.54 -9.39
C HIS A 178 1.25 -14.36 -8.11
N VAL A 179 0.82 -13.79 -6.99
CA VAL A 179 0.62 -14.53 -5.75
C VAL A 179 -0.86 -14.89 -5.65
N GLU A 180 -1.16 -16.18 -5.59
CA GLU A 180 -2.52 -16.71 -5.50
C GLU A 180 -2.60 -17.79 -4.41
N GLU A 181 -3.43 -17.59 -3.38
CA GLU A 181 -3.60 -18.53 -2.26
C GLU A 181 -2.26 -18.94 -1.58
N GLY A 182 -1.36 -17.96 -1.39
CA GLY A 182 -0.02 -18.19 -0.84
C GLY A 182 0.93 -18.94 -1.79
N ARG A 183 0.62 -19.00 -3.09
CA ARG A 183 1.44 -19.66 -4.10
C ARG A 183 1.87 -18.66 -5.16
N LEU A 184 3.09 -18.82 -5.65
CA LEU A 184 3.55 -18.06 -6.81
C LEU A 184 3.10 -18.81 -8.06
N VAL A 185 2.32 -18.16 -8.92
CA VAL A 185 1.73 -18.78 -10.12
C VAL A 185 2.03 -17.93 -11.34
N LYS A 186 2.15 -18.57 -12.51
CA LYS A 186 2.32 -17.91 -13.79
C LYS A 186 1.21 -18.34 -14.75
N TYR A 187 0.58 -17.36 -15.41
CA TYR A 187 -0.38 -17.62 -16.48
C TYR A 187 0.32 -17.53 -17.84
N ASN A 188 0.44 -18.67 -18.51
CA ASN A 188 1.04 -18.74 -19.83
C ASN A 188 -0.04 -18.83 -20.91
N LYS A 189 0.00 -17.91 -21.88
CA LYS A 189 -0.89 -17.97 -23.04
C LYS A 189 -0.47 -19.12 -23.96
N THR A 190 -1.40 -20.02 -24.26
CA THR A 190 -1.20 -21.13 -25.19
C THR A 190 -1.25 -20.64 -26.64
N LYS A 191 -0.79 -21.49 -27.57
CA LYS A 191 -0.91 -21.24 -29.01
C LYS A 191 -2.37 -21.09 -29.48
N GLU A 192 -3.31 -21.63 -28.72
CA GLU A 192 -4.76 -21.63 -29.00
C GLU A 192 -5.47 -20.41 -28.40
N GLY A 193 -4.74 -19.55 -27.67
CA GLY A 193 -5.28 -18.36 -27.03
C GLY A 193 -5.88 -18.57 -25.64
N SER A 194 -5.89 -19.80 -25.12
CA SER A 194 -6.23 -20.11 -23.73
C SER A 194 -5.06 -19.78 -22.78
N PHE A 195 -5.32 -19.71 -21.48
CA PHE A 195 -4.28 -19.51 -20.46
C PHE A 195 -4.10 -20.80 -19.64
N VAL A 196 -2.84 -21.16 -19.39
CA VAL A 196 -2.47 -22.28 -18.51
C VAL A 196 -1.78 -21.71 -17.28
N ARG A 197 -2.34 -22.05 -16.12
CA ARG A 197 -1.78 -21.75 -14.80
C ARG A 197 -0.67 -22.75 -14.48
N ALA A 198 0.52 -22.25 -14.17
CA ALA A 198 1.65 -23.04 -13.70
C ALA A 198 2.10 -22.54 -12.33
N GLU A 199 2.26 -23.43 -11.36
CA GLU A 199 2.83 -23.09 -10.05
C GLU A 199 4.36 -23.01 -10.15
N ILE A 200 4.94 -21.98 -9.55
CA ILE A 200 6.39 -21.78 -9.45
C ILE A 200 6.83 -22.32 -8.09
N GLU A 201 7.37 -23.53 -8.08
CA GLU A 201 7.75 -24.25 -6.86
C GLU A 201 8.95 -23.61 -6.14
N ASN A 202 9.87 -22.97 -6.87
CA ASN A 202 11.08 -22.36 -6.31
C ASN A 202 10.81 -20.93 -5.77
N LYS A 203 9.99 -20.84 -4.71
CA LYS A 203 9.63 -19.56 -4.07
C LYS A 203 10.86 -18.83 -3.52
N GLU A 204 11.78 -19.54 -2.86
CA GLU A 204 13.01 -18.95 -2.31
C GLU A 204 13.89 -18.34 -3.40
N GLY A 205 14.06 -19.05 -4.53
CA GLY A 205 14.80 -18.53 -5.68
C GLY A 205 14.14 -17.31 -6.33
N PHE A 206 12.80 -17.28 -6.37
CA PHE A 206 12.06 -16.09 -6.82
C PHE A 206 12.30 -14.89 -5.89
N LEU A 207 12.11 -15.07 -4.59
CA LEU A 207 12.31 -14.00 -3.60
C LEU A 207 13.74 -13.44 -3.66
N ALA A 208 14.74 -14.33 -3.74
CA ALA A 208 16.14 -13.92 -3.86
C ALA A 208 16.41 -13.16 -5.17
N ALA A 209 15.81 -13.57 -6.28
CA ALA A 209 15.94 -12.90 -7.57
C ALA A 209 15.31 -11.50 -7.55
N VAL A 210 14.13 -11.35 -6.93
CA VAL A 210 13.45 -10.06 -6.74
C VAL A 210 14.31 -9.13 -5.87
N GLU A 211 14.72 -9.58 -4.68
CA GLU A 211 15.56 -8.80 -3.77
C GLU A 211 16.86 -8.35 -4.46
N GLN A 212 17.52 -9.25 -5.20
CA GLN A 212 18.75 -8.91 -5.93
C GLN A 212 18.50 -7.89 -7.04
N ALA A 213 17.43 -8.05 -7.83
CA ALA A 213 17.07 -7.11 -8.89
C ALA A 213 16.82 -5.72 -8.33
N LEU A 214 16.01 -5.62 -7.27
CA LEU A 214 15.68 -4.38 -6.60
C LEU A 214 16.89 -3.74 -5.91
N THR A 215 17.80 -4.54 -5.34
CA THR A 215 19.05 -4.04 -4.76
C THR A 215 19.94 -3.39 -5.83
N GLU A 216 20.01 -3.98 -7.03
CA GLU A 216 20.81 -3.44 -8.14
C GLU A 216 20.20 -2.19 -8.76
N SER A 217 18.88 -2.15 -8.93
CA SER A 217 18.18 -1.02 -9.57
C SER A 217 17.82 0.11 -8.59
N LYS A 218 17.71 -0.22 -7.30
CA LYS A 218 17.03 0.60 -6.27
C LYS A 218 15.57 0.84 -6.64
N ILE A 219 14.82 1.49 -5.75
CA ILE A 219 13.45 1.95 -6.03
C ILE A 219 13.43 3.48 -5.94
N ASN A 220 13.08 4.15 -7.03
CA ASN A 220 13.02 5.62 -7.08
C ASN A 220 11.57 6.07 -7.09
N LEU A 221 11.06 6.52 -5.96
CA LEU A 221 9.75 7.12 -5.83
C LEU A 221 9.78 8.59 -6.22
N VAL A 222 8.71 9.05 -6.87
CA VAL A 222 8.43 10.46 -7.17
C VAL A 222 6.99 10.76 -6.85
N GLN A 223 6.69 12.03 -6.59
CA GLN A 223 5.32 12.47 -6.41
C GLN A 223 4.50 12.22 -7.70
N HIS A 224 3.27 11.76 -7.53
CA HIS A 224 2.30 11.60 -8.61
C HIS A 224 0.97 12.19 -8.19
N TRP A 225 0.25 12.80 -9.13
CA TRP A 225 -1.01 13.46 -8.85
C TRP A 225 -2.15 12.47 -8.59
N GLU A 226 -2.11 11.29 -9.23
CA GLU A 226 -3.13 10.24 -9.13
C GLU A 226 -2.79 9.17 -8.09
N TYR A 227 -1.51 8.79 -8.00
CA TYR A 227 -1.06 7.67 -7.16
C TYR A 227 -0.51 8.13 -5.79
N GLY A 228 -0.45 9.46 -5.56
CA GLY A 228 0.31 10.09 -4.49
C GLY A 228 1.83 9.96 -4.69
N VAL A 229 2.32 8.72 -4.75
CA VAL A 229 3.68 8.35 -5.13
C VAL A 229 3.68 7.26 -6.20
N ARG A 230 4.68 7.26 -7.06
CA ARG A 230 4.91 6.17 -8.02
C ARG A 230 6.37 5.85 -8.21
N ILE A 231 6.64 4.68 -8.75
CA ILE A 231 7.98 4.26 -9.16
C ILE A 231 8.36 5.00 -10.45
N SER A 232 9.46 5.74 -10.45
CA SER A 232 9.96 6.48 -11.61
C SER A 232 10.93 5.68 -12.47
N ASN A 233 11.55 4.64 -11.91
CA ASN A 233 12.53 3.77 -12.57
C ASN A 233 11.95 2.38 -12.92
N GLU A 234 10.65 2.28 -13.19
CA GLU A 234 9.96 1.01 -13.51
C GLU A 234 10.64 0.22 -14.63
N ARG A 235 11.05 0.89 -15.72
CA ARG A 235 11.72 0.24 -16.85
C ARG A 235 13.04 -0.40 -16.46
N GLU A 236 13.78 0.23 -15.55
CA GLU A 236 15.05 -0.31 -15.05
C GLU A 236 14.82 -1.49 -14.12
N ILE A 237 13.87 -1.37 -13.19
CA ILE A 237 13.43 -2.46 -12.30
C ILE A 237 12.96 -3.66 -13.12
N MET A 238 12.07 -3.46 -14.09
CA MET A 238 11.58 -4.55 -14.97
C MET A 238 12.70 -5.20 -15.76
N LYS A 239 13.66 -4.43 -16.29
CA LYS A 239 14.82 -5.00 -16.98
C LYS A 239 15.63 -5.90 -16.04
N LYS A 240 15.91 -5.42 -14.82
CA LYS A 240 16.66 -6.17 -13.81
C LYS A 240 15.92 -7.41 -13.32
N LEU A 241 14.61 -7.29 -13.09
CA LEU A 241 13.76 -8.43 -12.79
C LEU A 241 13.83 -9.47 -13.91
N GLY A 242 13.75 -9.07 -15.18
CA GLY A 242 13.88 -9.99 -16.30
C GLY A 242 15.23 -10.72 -16.35
N GLU A 243 16.34 -10.00 -16.10
CA GLU A 243 17.68 -10.59 -15.99
C GLU A 243 17.73 -11.65 -14.88
N LYS A 244 17.22 -11.35 -13.67
CA LYS A 244 17.30 -12.26 -12.51
C LYS A 244 16.30 -13.40 -12.55
N LEU A 245 15.05 -13.12 -12.94
CA LEU A 245 13.97 -14.10 -13.00
C LEU A 245 14.17 -15.12 -14.13
N SER A 246 14.95 -14.79 -15.17
CA SER A 246 15.34 -15.76 -16.21
C SER A 246 16.09 -16.98 -15.68
N ALA A 247 16.76 -16.84 -14.54
CA ALA A 247 17.46 -17.94 -13.86
C ALA A 247 16.52 -18.79 -13.00
N VAL A 248 15.29 -18.35 -12.75
CA VAL A 248 14.30 -19.07 -11.94
C VAL A 248 13.48 -19.99 -12.85
N ARG A 249 13.67 -21.30 -12.68
CA ARG A 249 12.98 -22.32 -13.48
C ARG A 249 11.46 -22.16 -13.36
N GLY A 250 10.78 -22.03 -14.50
CA GLY A 250 9.31 -21.91 -14.58
C GLY A 250 8.78 -20.48 -14.70
N LEU A 251 9.64 -19.46 -14.62
CA LEU A 251 9.26 -18.04 -14.70
C LEU A 251 9.43 -17.41 -16.08
N ILE A 252 10.34 -17.89 -16.92
CA ILE A 252 10.51 -17.44 -18.31
C ILE A 252 10.44 -18.65 -19.23
#